data_AF-A0A957R5B3-F1
#
_entry.id   AF-A0A957R5B3-F1
#
_cell.length_a   1.000
_cell.length_b   1.000
_cell.length_c   1.000
_cell.angle_alpha   90.00
_cell.angle_beta   90.00
_cell.angle_gamma   90.00
#
_symmetry.space_group_name_H-M   'P 1'
#
loop_
_entity.id
_entity.type
_entity.pdbx_description
1 polymer ?
#
loop_
_entity_poly.entity_id
_entity_poly.type
_entity_poly.pdbx_seq_one_letter_code
_entity_poly.pdbx_strand_id
1 'polypeptide(L)'
;MQTLVLKNNAREGSSGQTYTIQVVGDSAVKDAIRDSIKELEYHPAKASQRSLIDMLALIEKHNMQIRFTEHTTNEEGLEEWLFILQG
;
A
#
# COMPACT_ATOMS: atom_id res chain seq x y z
N MET A 1 -4.75 3.48 -20.37
CA MET A 1 -3.56 3.90 -19.62
C MET A 1 -4.04 4.56 -18.34
N GLN A 2 -4.01 3.79 -17.26
CA GLN A 2 -4.50 4.15 -15.94
C GLN A 2 -3.30 4.34 -15.03
N THR A 3 -3.28 5.45 -14.30
CA THR A 3 -2.25 5.72 -13.29
C THR A 3 -2.89 5.56 -11.91
N LEU A 4 -2.22 4.82 -11.04
CA LEU A 4 -2.63 4.62 -9.66
C LEU A 4 -1.47 4.85 -8.73
N VAL A 5 -1.78 5.22 -7.49
CA VAL A 5 -0.80 5.35 -6.43
C VAL A 5 -1.18 4.38 -5.31
N LEU A 6 -0.24 3.53 -4.92
CA LEU A 6 -0.32 2.76 -3.68
C LEU A 6 0.56 3.43 -2.64
N LYS A 7 0.01 3.71 -1.46
CA LYS A 7 0.75 4.26 -0.33
C LYS A 7 0.57 3.35 0.89
N ASN A 8 1.65 3.00 1.55
CA ASN A 8 1.62 2.44 2.89
C ASN A 8 1.79 3.57 3.91
N ASN A 9 0.75 3.81 4.70
CA ASN A 9 0.79 4.77 5.80
C ASN A 9 1.07 4.03 7.10
N ALA A 10 2.03 4.54 7.86
CA ALA A 10 2.37 4.03 9.17
C ALA A 10 1.90 5.01 10.25
N ARG A 11 1.40 4.46 11.36
CA ARG A 11 0.97 5.26 12.52
C ARG A 11 1.28 4.54 13.82
N GLU A 12 1.81 5.27 14.78
CA GLU A 12 1.95 4.87 16.17
C GLU A 12 0.69 5.24 16.96
N GLY A 13 0.02 4.24 17.52
CA GLY A 13 -1.16 4.41 18.37
C GLY A 13 -0.93 3.85 19.77
N SER A 14 -1.90 4.07 20.66
CA SER A 14 -1.86 3.55 22.04
C SER A 14 -1.79 2.01 22.14
N SER A 15 -2.13 1.30 21.06
CA SER A 15 -2.10 -0.16 20.94
C SER A 15 -0.90 -0.69 20.15
N GLY A 16 0.03 0.17 19.72
CA GLY A 16 1.19 -0.18 18.90
C GLY A 16 1.17 0.44 17.50
N GLN A 17 2.08 -0.04 16.65
CA GLN A 17 2.24 0.44 15.28
C GLN A 17 1.21 -0.20 14.35
N THR A 18 0.61 0.61 13.49
CA THR A 18 -0.37 0.18 12.49
C THR A 18 0.12 0.59 11.11
N TYR A 19 0.01 -0.32 10.15
CA TYR A 19 0.35 -0.08 8.74
C TYR A 19 -0.89 -0.30 7.89
N THR A 20 -1.23 0.67 7.04
CA THR A 20 -2.43 0.64 6.20
C THR A 20 -2.07 0.92 4.76
N ILE A 21 -2.66 0.17 3.83
CA ILE A 21 -2.44 0.36 2.39
C ILE A 21 -3.58 1.22 1.85
N GLN A 22 -3.23 2.33 1.21
CA GLN A 22 -4.16 3.26 0.60
C GLN A 22 -3.94 3.27 -0.91
N VAL A 23 -5.02 3.28 -1.69
CA VAL A 23 -4.99 3.45 -3.14
C VAL A 23 -5.61 4.78 -3.55
N VAL A 24 -4.86 5.56 -4.33
CA VAL A 24 -5.22 6.90 -4.82
C VAL A 24 -5.16 6.91 -6.36
N GLY A 25 -6.00 7.75 -6.97
CA GLY A 25 -6.21 7.83 -8.43
C GLY A 25 -7.63 7.42 -8.81
N ASP A 26 -8.10 7.80 -10.00
CA ASP A 26 -9.41 7.40 -10.51
C ASP A 26 -9.22 6.49 -11.73
N SER A 27 -9.48 5.21 -11.53
CA SER A 27 -9.33 4.18 -12.54
C SER A 27 -10.27 3.01 -12.27
N ALA A 28 -10.63 2.27 -13.32
CA ALA A 28 -11.53 1.12 -13.19
C ALA A 28 -10.92 -0.01 -12.33
N VAL A 29 -9.58 -0.12 -12.26
CA VAL A 29 -8.90 -1.13 -11.44
C VAL A 29 -8.76 -0.73 -9.96
N LYS A 30 -9.05 0.53 -9.61
CA LYS A 30 -9.02 1.05 -8.23
C LYS A 30 -9.92 0.25 -7.28
N ASP A 31 -11.16 -0.03 -7.69
CA ASP A 31 -12.12 -0.73 -6.84
C ASP A 31 -11.71 -2.21 -6.65
N ALA A 32 -11.21 -2.85 -7.69
CA ALA A 32 -10.66 -4.21 -7.61
C ALA A 32 -9.43 -4.30 -6.68
N ILE A 33 -8.58 -3.27 -6.69
CA ILE A 33 -7.45 -3.15 -5.76
C ILE A 33 -7.93 -2.91 -4.33
N ARG A 34 -8.93 -2.04 -4.12
CA ARG A 34 -9.52 -1.81 -2.78
C ARG A 34 -10.07 -3.08 -2.19
N ASP A 35 -10.78 -3.88 -2.98
CA ASP A 35 -11.34 -5.14 -2.49
C ASP A 35 -10.23 -6.15 -2.18
N SER A 36 -9.16 -6.20 -2.99
CA SER A 36 -7.97 -7.00 -2.66
C SER A 36 -7.25 -6.52 -1.40
N ILE A 37 -7.22 -5.21 -1.11
CA ILE A 37 -6.66 -4.67 0.14
C ILE A 37 -7.46 -5.16 1.35
N LYS A 38 -8.81 -5.12 1.27
CA LYS A 38 -9.68 -5.60 2.35
C LYS A 38 -9.48 -7.09 2.66
N GLU A 39 -9.27 -7.91 1.63
CA GLU A 39 -8.93 -9.34 1.79
C GLU A 39 -7.65 -9.53 2.61
N LEU A 40 -6.69 -8.60 2.47
CA LEU A 40 -5.40 -8.64 3.16
C LEU A 40 -5.46 -8.02 4.58
N GLU A 41 -6.46 -7.21 4.93
CA GLU A 41 -6.52 -6.43 6.18
C GLU A 41 -6.90 -7.23 7.45
N TYR A 42 -7.08 -8.54 7.38
CA TYR A 42 -7.46 -9.37 8.54
C TYR A 42 -6.34 -9.70 9.55
N HIS A 43 -5.18 -9.02 9.52
CA HIS A 43 -4.07 -9.30 10.43
C HIS A 43 -3.76 -8.14 11.40
N PRO A 44 -4.06 -8.28 12.71
CA PRO A 44 -3.95 -7.21 13.71
C PRO A 44 -2.52 -6.82 14.12
N ALA A 45 -1.49 -7.27 13.40
CA ALA A 45 -0.08 -6.96 13.69
C ALA A 45 0.79 -7.00 12.41
N LYS A 46 0.37 -6.33 11.34
CA LYS A 46 1.25 -6.20 10.16
C LYS A 46 2.45 -5.34 10.52
N ALA A 47 3.65 -5.92 10.52
CA ALA A 47 4.90 -5.17 10.53
C ALA A 47 5.12 -4.46 9.18
N SER A 48 6.01 -3.45 9.12
CA SER A 48 6.30 -2.68 7.89
C SER A 48 6.58 -3.58 6.68
N GLN A 49 7.41 -4.61 6.90
CA GLN A 49 7.79 -5.60 5.90
C GLN A 49 6.60 -6.37 5.33
N ARG A 50 5.61 -6.71 6.18
CA ARG A 50 4.42 -7.42 5.70
C ARG A 50 3.55 -6.51 4.83
N SER A 51 3.38 -5.25 5.22
CA SER A 51 2.66 -4.26 4.41
C SER A 51 3.32 -4.05 3.04
N LEU A 52 4.65 -4.01 2.99
CA LEU A 52 5.41 -3.97 1.72
C LEU A 52 5.16 -5.20 0.84
N ILE A 53 5.25 -6.40 1.41
CA ILE A 53 4.97 -7.65 0.68
C ILE A 53 3.55 -7.65 0.12
N ASP A 54 2.57 -7.23 0.92
CA ASP A 54 1.17 -7.16 0.50
C ASP A 54 0.97 -6.16 -0.66
N MET A 55 1.65 -5.01 -0.65
CA MET A 55 1.62 -4.07 -1.79
C MET A 55 2.24 -4.66 -3.05
N LEU A 56 3.39 -5.35 -2.95
CA LEU A 56 4.03 -6.00 -4.10
C LEU A 56 3.13 -7.10 -4.69
N ALA A 57 2.47 -7.88 -3.84
CA ALA A 57 1.50 -8.90 -4.27
C ALA A 57 0.28 -8.28 -4.99
N LEU A 58 -0.19 -7.10 -4.55
CA LEU A 58 -1.25 -6.36 -5.25
C LEU A 58 -0.79 -5.89 -6.63
N ILE A 59 0.43 -5.37 -6.74
CA ILE A 59 1.01 -4.92 -8.02
C ILE A 59 1.08 -6.08 -9.02
N GLU A 60 1.56 -7.23 -8.56
CA GLU A 60 1.66 -8.46 -9.36
C GLU A 60 0.27 -8.99 -9.76
N LYS A 61 -0.67 -9.13 -8.80
CA LYS A 61 -2.03 -9.63 -9.03
C LYS A 61 -2.78 -8.83 -10.09
N HIS A 62 -2.58 -7.51 -10.12
CA HIS A 62 -3.26 -6.59 -11.05
C HIS A 62 -2.43 -6.25 -12.29
N ASN A 63 -1.27 -6.91 -12.48
CA ASN A 63 -0.37 -6.73 -13.63
C ASN A 63 -0.01 -5.27 -13.91
N MET A 64 0.27 -4.52 -12.85
CA MET A 64 0.60 -3.09 -12.92
C MET A 64 2.11 -2.89 -13.04
N GLN A 65 2.55 -1.92 -13.84
CA GLN A 65 3.96 -1.56 -13.95
C GLN A 65 4.32 -0.49 -12.91
N ILE A 66 5.38 -0.71 -12.15
CA ILE A 66 5.94 0.31 -11.26
C ILE A 66 6.66 1.36 -12.11
N ARG A 67 6.24 2.62 -11.99
CA ARG A 67 6.86 3.78 -12.64
C ARG A 67 7.73 4.58 -11.70
N PHE A 68 7.37 4.60 -10.43
CA PHE A 68 8.10 5.31 -9.39
C PHE A 68 7.91 4.60 -8.06
N THR A 69 8.97 4.60 -7.26
CA THR A 69 8.96 4.09 -5.88
C THR A 69 9.66 5.11 -5.00
N GLU A 70 9.05 5.39 -3.87
CA GLU A 70 9.64 6.22 -2.82
C GLU A 70 9.53 5.51 -1.47
N HIS A 71 10.62 5.56 -0.72
CA HIS A 71 10.73 5.07 0.64
C HIS A 71 11.08 6.23 1.55
N THR A 72 10.26 6.46 2.57
CA THR A 72 10.45 7.54 3.53
C THR A 72 10.20 7.05 4.95
N THR A 73 10.58 7.87 5.91
CA THR A 73 10.28 7.64 7.32
C THR A 73 9.41 8.79 7.80
N ASN A 74 8.29 8.48 8.48
CA ASN A 74 7.39 9.50 9.02
C ASN A 74 7.99 10.18 10.28
N GLU A 75 7.28 11.16 10.84
CA GLU A 75 7.71 11.89 12.05
C GLU A 75 7.90 11.00 13.29
N GLU A 76 7.29 9.81 13.29
CA GLU A 76 7.35 8.81 14.36
C GLU A 76 8.48 7.78 14.14
N GLY A 77 9.30 7.93 13.09
CA GLY A 77 10.37 6.99 12.78
C GLY A 77 9.91 5.71 12.08
N LEU A 78 8.67 5.66 11.57
CA LEU A 78 8.10 4.49 10.91
C LEU A 78 8.26 4.54 9.39
N GLU A 79 8.54 3.39 8.78
CA GLU A 79 8.72 3.26 7.33
C GLU A 79 7.40 3.42 6.55
N GLU A 80 7.39 4.33 5.57
CA GLU A 80 6.33 4.50 4.59
C GLU A 80 6.85 4.25 3.18
N TRP A 81 5.99 3.67 2.34
CA TRP A 81 6.30 3.37 0.95
C TRP A 81 5.23 3.95 0.04
N LEU A 82 5.66 4.47 -1.10
CA LEU A 82 4.77 4.97 -2.15
C LEU A 82 5.18 4.36 -3.48
N PHE A 83 4.20 3.87 -4.23
CA PHE A 83 4.37 3.37 -5.59
C PHE A 83 3.44 4.13 -6.53
N ILE A 84 3.99 4.67 -7.62
CA ILE A 84 3.19 5.12 -8.77
C ILE A 84 3.19 4.00 -9.79
N LEU A 85 1.99 3.56 -10.17
CA LEU A 85 1.73 2.40 -10.99
C LEU A 85 1.06 2.81 -12.30
N GLN A 86 1.33 2.07 -13.37
CA GLN A 86 0.71 2.26 -14.68
C GLN A 86 0.26 0.94 -15.30
N GLY A 87 -0.95 0.91 -15.84
CA GLY A 87 -1.57 -0.26 -16.51
C GLY A 87 -2.58 0.12 -17.59
#